data_AF-A0A2V7J5L2-F1
#
_entry.id   AF-A0A2V7J5L2-F1
#
_cell.length_a   1.000
_cell.length_b   1.000
_cell.length_c   1.000
_cell.angle_alpha   90.00
_cell.angle_beta   90.00
_cell.angle_gamma   90.00
#
_symmetry.space_group_name_H-M   'P 1'
#
loop_
_entity.id
_entity.type
_entity.pdbx_description
1 polymer ?
#
loop_
_entity_poly.entity_id
_entity_poly.type
_entity_poly.pdbx_seq_one_letter_code
_entity_poly.pdbx_strand_id
1 'polypeptide(L)'
;MTKLSAFLATFLLAAQLCAAQNPPAAASATQSAIDCNWLTVDTTAKTATLQLTAGLTQLNGGLNFNGFNDGKLTFTVPTNWTVVIRFTNKDPNLPHSVEVVDTTKPMPAGPVEPPALPRAMTTRLMQGHGAGEADSMRFVANKPGSYMIFCAVPGHGLAGMWIRFKVSATEKRPTLATSSS
;
A
#
# COMPACT_ATOMS: atom_id res chain seq x y z
N MET A 1 62.12 -48.43 4.62
CA MET A 1 62.47 -48.24 6.04
C MET A 1 62.81 -46.77 6.25
N THR A 2 61.88 -46.06 6.90
CA THR A 2 62.10 -44.94 7.84
C THR A 2 63.22 -43.92 7.55
N LYS A 3 62.84 -42.65 7.33
CA LYS A 3 62.80 -41.61 8.38
C LYS A 3 62.12 -40.33 7.86
N LEU A 4 61.00 -39.99 8.49
CA LEU A 4 60.32 -38.69 8.43
C LEU A 4 61.15 -37.68 9.25
N SER A 5 61.42 -36.50 8.70
CA SER A 5 61.89 -35.34 9.47
C SER A 5 60.78 -34.30 9.53
N ALA A 6 60.35 -34.00 10.75
CA ALA A 6 59.24 -33.14 11.09
C ALA A 6 59.59 -31.66 10.91
N PHE A 7 58.75 -30.94 10.16
CA PHE A 7 58.70 -29.48 10.19
C PHE A 7 57.83 -29.04 11.37
N LEU A 8 58.43 -28.33 12.32
CA LEU A 8 57.73 -27.71 13.44
C LEU A 8 57.21 -26.34 12.95
N ALA A 9 55.98 -26.31 12.46
CA ALA A 9 55.28 -25.06 12.14
C ALA A 9 54.51 -24.60 13.39
N THR A 10 55.00 -23.53 14.02
CA THR A 10 54.31 -22.77 15.06
C THR A 10 52.97 -22.25 14.53
N PHE A 11 51.86 -22.82 14.99
CA PHE A 11 50.51 -22.29 14.79
C PHE A 11 50.29 -21.11 15.74
N LEU A 12 50.29 -19.88 15.22
CA LEU A 12 49.70 -18.75 15.94
C LEU A 12 48.18 -18.99 16.01
N LEU A 13 47.66 -19.17 17.22
CA LEU A 13 46.23 -19.20 17.49
C LEU A 13 45.70 -17.76 17.41
N ALA A 14 45.42 -17.28 16.20
CA ALA A 14 44.64 -16.06 16.02
C ALA A 14 43.19 -16.34 16.41
N ALA A 15 42.75 -15.82 17.54
CA ALA A 15 41.35 -15.83 17.94
C ALA A 15 40.52 -15.16 16.84
N GLN A 16 39.74 -15.94 16.09
CA GLN A 16 38.69 -15.41 15.25
C GLN A 16 37.62 -14.84 16.17
N LEU A 17 37.71 -13.54 16.44
CA LEU A 17 36.56 -12.74 16.83
C LEU A 17 35.55 -12.85 15.68
N CYS A 18 34.56 -13.72 15.84
CA CYS A 18 33.30 -13.59 15.12
C CYS A 18 32.67 -12.28 15.57
N ALA A 19 33.05 -11.18 14.92
CA ALA A 19 32.24 -9.98 14.95
C ALA A 19 30.90 -10.37 14.35
N ALA A 20 29.86 -10.46 15.19
CA ALA A 20 28.49 -10.53 14.73
C ALA A 20 28.28 -9.30 13.83
N GLN A 21 28.30 -9.52 12.52
CA GLN A 21 27.93 -8.50 11.56
C GLN A 21 26.45 -8.23 11.83
N ASN A 22 26.16 -7.06 12.41
CA ASN A 22 24.79 -6.58 12.48
C ASN A 22 24.21 -6.68 11.07
N PRO A 23 23.02 -7.28 10.88
CA PRO A 23 22.37 -7.24 9.58
C PRO A 23 22.29 -5.78 9.14
N PRO A 24 22.46 -5.47 7.84
CA PRO A 24 22.30 -4.12 7.36
C PRO A 24 20.94 -3.62 7.83
N ALA A 25 20.93 -2.47 8.52
CA ALA A 25 19.69 -1.81 8.91
C ALA A 25 18.80 -1.76 7.67
N ALA A 26 17.60 -2.34 7.77
CA ALA A 26 16.62 -2.26 6.69
C ALA A 26 16.53 -0.80 6.28
N ALA A 27 16.90 -0.51 5.03
CA ALA A 27 16.86 0.84 4.49
C ALA A 27 15.47 1.38 4.84
N SER A 28 15.41 2.44 5.65
CA SER A 28 14.16 3.11 5.95
C SER A 28 13.60 3.58 4.62
N ALA A 29 12.66 2.82 4.05
CA ALA A 29 12.02 3.14 2.80
C ALA A 29 11.36 4.51 3.01
N THR A 30 11.98 5.53 2.44
CA THR A 30 11.51 6.91 2.58
C THR A 30 10.09 6.98 2.06
N GLN A 31 9.18 7.50 2.88
CA GLN A 31 7.79 7.70 2.50
C GLN A 31 7.73 8.45 1.17
N SER A 32 6.96 7.94 0.21
CA SER A 32 6.87 8.56 -1.12
C SER A 32 6.30 9.97 -1.03
N ALA A 33 6.76 10.88 -1.89
CA ALA A 33 6.11 12.17 -2.09
C ALA A 33 4.81 12.00 -2.89
N ILE A 34 3.84 12.91 -2.72
CA ILE A 34 2.63 12.91 -3.55
C ILE A 34 2.98 13.42 -4.95
N ASP A 35 2.64 12.64 -5.98
CA ASP A 35 2.68 13.08 -7.38
C ASP A 35 1.40 13.84 -7.73
N CYS A 36 1.54 15.05 -8.29
CA CYS A 36 0.42 15.88 -8.70
C CYS A 36 -0.44 15.25 -9.82
N ASN A 37 0.08 14.28 -10.57
CA ASN A 37 -0.65 13.60 -11.63
C ASN A 37 -1.59 12.52 -11.10
N TRP A 38 -1.53 12.15 -9.82
CA TRP A 38 -2.40 11.12 -9.27
C TRP A 38 -3.84 11.55 -9.13
N LEU A 39 -4.12 12.86 -8.98
CA LEU A 39 -5.48 13.36 -8.78
C LEU A 39 -5.86 14.33 -9.89
N THR A 40 -6.86 13.95 -10.69
CA THR A 40 -7.53 14.85 -11.64
C THR A 40 -8.88 15.27 -11.07
N VAL A 41 -9.17 16.57 -11.10
CA VAL A 41 -10.40 17.16 -10.55
C VAL A 41 -11.17 17.88 -11.65
N ASP A 42 -12.36 17.39 -11.97
CA ASP A 42 -13.33 18.09 -12.81
C ASP A 42 -14.43 18.69 -11.92
N THR A 43 -14.37 20.00 -11.70
CA THR A 43 -15.33 20.73 -10.86
C THR A 43 -16.69 20.90 -11.53
N THR A 44 -16.74 20.89 -12.86
CA THR A 44 -17.99 21.06 -13.62
C THR A 44 -18.80 19.77 -13.56
N ALA A 45 -18.16 18.63 -13.82
CA ALA A 45 -18.79 17.31 -13.72
C ALA A 45 -18.82 16.75 -12.29
N LYS A 46 -18.26 17.47 -11.30
CA LYS A 46 -18.08 17.02 -9.91
C LYS A 46 -17.48 15.62 -9.84
N THR A 47 -16.38 15.42 -10.56
CA THR A 47 -15.69 14.13 -10.66
C THR A 47 -14.25 14.24 -10.15
N ALA A 48 -13.89 13.34 -9.24
CA ALA A 48 -12.52 13.15 -8.77
C ALA A 48 -11.99 11.83 -9.35
N THR A 49 -10.89 11.89 -10.11
CA THR A 49 -10.22 10.69 -10.63
C THR A 49 -8.89 10.50 -9.93
N LEU A 50 -8.74 9.39 -9.22
CA LEU A 50 -7.51 8.97 -8.55
C LEU A 50 -6.81 7.87 -9.37
N GLN A 51 -5.54 8.09 -9.71
CA GLN A 51 -4.64 7.03 -10.18
C GLN A 51 -4.09 6.31 -8.94
N LEU A 52 -4.46 5.05 -8.78
CA LEU A 52 -4.09 4.22 -7.64
C LEU A 52 -3.23 3.04 -8.12
N THR A 53 -1.96 3.06 -7.74
CA THR A 53 -0.99 2.02 -8.06
C THR A 53 -0.68 1.19 -6.82
N ALA A 54 -0.98 -0.10 -6.84
CA ALA A 54 -0.45 -1.02 -5.84
C ALA A 54 1.03 -1.34 -6.13
N GLY A 55 1.82 -1.50 -5.08
CA GLY A 55 3.23 -1.88 -5.21
C GLY A 55 4.08 -0.86 -5.98
N LEU A 56 3.77 0.44 -5.86
CA LEU A 56 4.53 1.48 -6.57
C LEU A 56 6.00 1.50 -6.12
N THR A 57 6.24 1.18 -4.86
CA THR A 57 7.57 1.01 -4.28
C THR A 57 7.67 -0.31 -3.51
N GLN A 58 8.86 -0.68 -3.07
CA GLN A 58 9.08 -1.85 -2.20
C GLN A 58 8.80 -1.59 -0.72
N LEU A 59 8.24 -0.42 -0.36
CA LEU A 59 7.80 -0.13 1.01
C LEU A 59 6.82 -1.23 1.46
N ASN A 60 7.01 -1.71 2.70
CA ASN A 60 6.19 -2.76 3.29
C ASN A 60 6.16 -4.05 2.45
N GLY A 61 7.26 -4.38 1.76
CA GLY A 61 7.33 -5.55 0.88
C GLY A 61 6.40 -5.48 -0.33
N GLY A 62 6.06 -4.27 -0.79
CA GLY A 62 5.12 -4.05 -1.90
C GLY A 62 3.68 -3.78 -1.47
N LEU A 63 3.36 -3.98 -0.18
CA LEU A 63 2.04 -3.75 0.41
C LEU A 63 1.75 -2.26 0.66
N ASN A 64 1.60 -1.51 -0.43
CA ASN A 64 1.31 -0.09 -0.42
C ASN A 64 0.42 0.33 -1.60
N PHE A 65 -0.29 1.44 -1.42
CA PHE A 65 -0.92 2.17 -2.52
C PHE A 65 -0.19 3.49 -2.73
N ASN A 66 0.30 3.72 -3.95
CA ASN A 66 1.09 4.89 -4.35
C ASN A 66 2.32 5.11 -3.46
N GLY A 67 2.90 4.05 -2.90
CA GLY A 67 4.03 4.15 -1.96
C GLY A 67 3.62 4.50 -0.52
N PHE A 68 2.32 4.47 -0.18
CA PHE A 68 1.80 4.70 1.16
C PHE A 68 1.11 3.46 1.73
N ASN A 69 1.28 3.26 3.04
CA ASN A 69 0.64 2.21 3.82
C ASN A 69 0.12 2.80 5.14
N ASP A 70 -0.62 2.02 5.93
CA ASP A 70 -1.09 2.38 7.27
C ASP A 70 -1.86 3.72 7.37
N GLY A 71 -2.57 4.10 6.30
CA GLY A 71 -3.35 5.34 6.30
C GLY A 71 -2.53 6.63 6.25
N LYS A 72 -1.26 6.57 5.83
CA LYS A 72 -0.36 7.74 5.71
C LYS A 72 -0.70 8.67 4.55
N LEU A 73 -1.54 8.23 3.60
CA LEU A 73 -2.15 9.07 2.57
C LEU A 73 -3.66 9.19 2.84
N THR A 74 -4.21 10.38 2.65
CA THR A 74 -5.65 10.64 2.73
C THR A 74 -6.14 11.22 1.41
N PHE A 75 -7.13 10.56 0.82
CA PHE A 75 -7.93 11.07 -0.29
C PHE A 75 -9.25 11.63 0.23
N THR A 76 -9.42 12.95 0.14
CA THR A 76 -10.67 13.61 0.54
C THR A 76 -11.47 14.00 -0.69
N VAL A 77 -12.79 13.74 -0.67
CA VAL A 77 -13.72 14.08 -1.74
C VAL A 77 -14.97 14.74 -1.13
N PRO A 78 -15.52 15.81 -1.71
CA PRO A 78 -16.78 16.38 -1.24
C PRO A 78 -17.96 15.41 -1.42
N THR A 79 -18.94 15.48 -0.52
CA THR A 79 -20.17 14.69 -0.64
C THR A 79 -20.87 14.95 -1.99
N ASN A 80 -21.50 13.91 -2.55
CA ASN A 80 -22.21 13.89 -3.83
C ASN A 80 -21.32 14.10 -5.07
N TRP A 81 -20.01 13.91 -4.95
CA TRP A 81 -19.12 13.81 -6.11
C TRP A 81 -19.04 12.38 -6.63
N THR A 82 -18.82 12.27 -7.94
CA THR A 82 -18.40 11.02 -8.55
C THR A 82 -16.93 10.78 -8.24
N VAL A 83 -16.60 9.58 -7.78
CA VAL A 83 -15.23 9.12 -7.61
C VAL A 83 -14.94 8.05 -8.67
N VAL A 84 -13.82 8.21 -9.35
CA VAL A 84 -13.24 7.20 -10.24
C VAL A 84 -11.88 6.84 -9.67
N ILE A 85 -11.66 5.57 -9.35
CA ILE A 85 -10.32 5.05 -9.03
C ILE A 85 -9.88 4.22 -10.22
N ARG A 86 -8.76 4.61 -10.82
CA ARG A 86 -8.07 3.85 -11.86
C ARG A 86 -6.95 3.07 -11.19
N PHE A 87 -7.17 1.76 -11.06
CA PHE A 87 -6.28 0.87 -10.34
C PHE A 87 -5.29 0.22 -11.31
N THR A 88 -4.04 0.09 -10.88
CA THR A 88 -3.02 -0.73 -11.56
C THR A 88 -2.16 -1.41 -10.51
N ASN A 89 -1.84 -2.67 -10.72
CA ASN A 89 -0.87 -3.37 -9.90
C ASN A 89 0.53 -3.32 -10.55
N LYS A 90 1.52 -2.74 -9.85
CA LYS A 90 2.93 -2.75 -10.26
C LYS A 90 3.81 -3.66 -9.39
N ASP A 91 3.24 -4.32 -8.39
CA ASP A 91 3.95 -5.35 -7.66
C ASP A 91 4.23 -6.55 -8.59
N PRO A 92 5.50 -6.99 -8.75
CA PRO A 92 5.83 -8.11 -9.61
C PRO A 92 5.46 -9.49 -9.02
N ASN A 93 5.19 -9.56 -7.71
CA ASN A 93 5.10 -10.80 -6.95
C ASN A 93 3.71 -11.02 -6.33
N LEU A 94 3.04 -9.96 -5.92
CA LEU A 94 1.79 -10.04 -5.17
C LEU A 94 0.58 -9.56 -5.98
N PRO A 95 -0.54 -10.28 -5.96
CA PRO A 95 -1.79 -9.76 -6.48
C PRO A 95 -2.40 -8.76 -5.49
N HIS A 96 -3.04 -7.71 -6.02
CA HIS A 96 -3.70 -6.69 -5.18
C HIS A 96 -5.08 -6.36 -5.71
N SER A 97 -5.97 -5.96 -4.80
CA SER A 97 -7.32 -5.50 -5.09
C SER A 97 -7.61 -4.22 -4.33
N VAL A 98 -8.75 -3.59 -4.59
CA VAL A 98 -9.16 -2.37 -3.92
C VAL A 98 -10.62 -2.45 -3.52
N GLU A 99 -10.90 -2.12 -2.27
CA GLU A 99 -12.24 -1.98 -1.72
C GLU A 99 -12.31 -0.75 -0.81
N VAL A 100 -13.44 -0.05 -0.85
CA VAL A 100 -13.73 1.00 0.14
C VAL A 100 -14.56 0.41 1.27
N VAL A 101 -13.99 0.41 2.47
CA VAL A 101 -14.61 -0.13 3.69
C VAL A 101 -14.73 0.94 4.77
N ASP A 102 -15.62 0.74 5.74
CA ASP A 102 -15.70 1.59 6.93
C ASP A 102 -14.41 1.46 7.76
N THR A 103 -14.06 2.48 8.55
CA THR A 103 -12.95 2.40 9.52
C THR A 103 -13.35 1.53 10.71
N THR A 104 -13.29 0.21 10.57
CA THR A 104 -13.70 -0.76 11.61
C THR A 104 -12.53 -1.30 12.43
N LYS A 105 -12.82 -1.74 13.66
CA LYS A 105 -11.92 -2.52 14.51
C LYS A 105 -12.68 -3.76 15.03
N PRO A 106 -12.11 -4.97 14.94
CA PRO A 106 -10.82 -5.29 14.34
C PRO A 106 -10.82 -5.06 12.81
N MET A 107 -9.63 -4.86 12.25
CA MET A 107 -9.45 -4.72 10.79
C MET A 107 -9.92 -6.01 10.09
N PRO A 108 -10.62 -5.94 8.94
CA PRO A 108 -11.04 -7.13 8.20
C PRO A 108 -9.85 -7.96 7.73
N ALA A 109 -10.00 -9.29 7.74
CA ALA A 109 -8.99 -10.22 7.23
C ALA A 109 -9.02 -10.40 5.70
N GLY A 110 -10.04 -9.86 5.03
CA GLY A 110 -10.30 -10.00 3.60
C GLY A 110 -11.44 -9.07 3.17
N PRO A 111 -12.15 -9.39 2.07
CA PRO A 111 -13.21 -8.53 1.55
C PRO A 111 -14.38 -8.35 2.51
N VAL A 112 -15.09 -7.22 2.41
CA VAL A 112 -16.27 -6.91 3.23
C VAL A 112 -17.49 -6.70 2.34
N GLU A 113 -18.48 -7.59 2.45
CA GLU A 113 -19.74 -7.47 1.69
C GLU A 113 -20.88 -6.98 2.60
N PRO A 114 -21.58 -5.89 2.24
CA PRO A 114 -21.33 -5.02 1.09
C PRO A 114 -20.18 -4.03 1.32
N PRO A 115 -19.55 -3.51 0.25
CA PRO A 115 -18.64 -2.38 0.36
C PRO A 115 -19.31 -1.18 1.03
N ALA A 116 -18.54 -0.34 1.73
CA ALA A 116 -19.09 0.78 2.50
C ALA A 116 -19.79 1.84 1.64
N LEU A 117 -19.44 1.90 0.35
CA LEU A 117 -20.12 2.68 -0.67
C LEU A 117 -20.48 1.78 -1.86
N PRO A 118 -21.70 1.86 -2.43
CA PRO A 118 -22.09 1.02 -3.54
C PRO A 118 -21.12 1.14 -4.72
N ARG A 119 -20.71 -0.01 -5.27
CA ARG A 119 -19.77 -0.11 -6.41
C ARG A 119 -18.35 0.38 -6.10
N ALA A 120 -18.01 0.60 -4.84
CA ALA A 120 -16.68 1.05 -4.44
C ALA A 120 -15.71 -0.13 -4.23
N MET A 121 -15.49 -0.92 -5.29
CA MET A 121 -14.62 -2.10 -5.27
C MET A 121 -14.14 -2.48 -6.68
N THR A 122 -12.97 -3.12 -6.77
CA THR A 122 -12.49 -3.81 -7.98
C THR A 122 -13.19 -5.16 -8.18
N THR A 123 -13.08 -5.73 -9.37
CA THR A 123 -13.81 -6.94 -9.79
C THR A 123 -13.31 -8.24 -9.14
N ARG A 124 -12.03 -8.31 -8.72
CA ARG A 124 -11.41 -9.51 -8.15
C ARG A 124 -10.88 -9.25 -6.74
N LEU A 125 -11.75 -9.20 -5.74
CA LEU A 125 -11.36 -8.82 -4.37
C LEU A 125 -10.45 -9.86 -3.69
N MET A 126 -10.84 -11.14 -3.69
CA MET A 126 -10.06 -12.20 -3.04
C MET A 126 -8.82 -12.58 -3.84
N GLN A 127 -8.96 -12.76 -5.15
CA GLN A 127 -7.88 -13.21 -6.03
C GLN A 127 -6.88 -12.08 -6.33
N GLY A 128 -7.35 -10.83 -6.33
CA GLY A 128 -6.58 -9.68 -6.77
C GLY A 128 -6.33 -9.66 -8.28
N HIS A 129 -5.66 -8.59 -8.69
CA HIS A 129 -5.10 -8.41 -10.03
C HIS A 129 -3.58 -8.60 -9.93
N GLY A 130 -3.00 -9.40 -10.82
CA GLY A 130 -1.57 -9.68 -10.89
C GLY A 130 -0.74 -8.54 -11.47
N ALA A 131 0.56 -8.78 -11.64
CA ALA A 131 1.51 -7.77 -12.11
C ALA A 131 1.11 -7.17 -13.47
N GLY A 132 1.08 -5.83 -13.54
CA GLY A 132 0.72 -5.06 -14.74
C GLY A 132 -0.77 -5.03 -15.06
N GLU A 133 -1.60 -5.83 -14.38
CA GLU A 133 -3.05 -5.79 -14.58
C GLU A 133 -3.67 -4.51 -13.97
N ALA A 134 -4.79 -4.10 -14.54
CA ALA A 134 -5.52 -2.90 -14.16
C ALA A 134 -7.01 -3.18 -14.02
N ASP A 135 -7.68 -2.32 -13.25
CA ASP A 135 -9.14 -2.28 -13.13
C ASP A 135 -9.59 -0.84 -12.87
N SER A 136 -10.89 -0.59 -12.86
CA SER A 136 -11.45 0.69 -12.49
C SER A 136 -12.75 0.54 -11.72
N MET A 137 -12.94 1.42 -10.75
CA MET A 137 -14.17 1.50 -9.96
C MET A 137 -14.71 2.92 -10.00
N ARG A 138 -16.03 3.02 -10.14
CA ARG A 138 -16.78 4.28 -10.22
C ARG A 138 -17.97 4.24 -9.29
N PHE A 139 -18.01 5.18 -8.35
CA PHE A 139 -19.04 5.28 -7.33
C PHE A 139 -19.33 6.74 -6.98
N VAL A 140 -20.38 6.97 -6.20
CA VAL A 140 -20.74 8.30 -5.68
C VAL A 140 -20.39 8.35 -4.20
N ALA A 141 -19.69 9.40 -3.79
CA ALA A 141 -19.38 9.71 -2.40
C ALA A 141 -20.63 10.27 -1.68
N ASN A 142 -21.66 9.45 -1.50
CA ASN A 142 -23.01 9.88 -1.10
C ASN A 142 -23.20 10.03 0.42
N LYS A 143 -22.29 9.51 1.24
CA LYS A 143 -22.37 9.54 2.70
C LYS A 143 -21.12 10.21 3.27
N PRO A 144 -21.23 11.37 3.95
CA PRO A 144 -20.11 11.96 4.67
C PRO A 144 -19.57 10.98 5.72
N GLY A 145 -18.25 10.88 5.84
CA GLY A 145 -17.63 9.93 6.75
C GLY A 145 -16.16 9.67 6.49
N SER A 146 -15.57 8.85 7.35
CA SER A 146 -14.22 8.34 7.25
C SER A 146 -14.26 6.87 6.86
N TYR A 147 -13.47 6.51 5.86
CA TYR A 147 -13.39 5.20 5.24
C TYR A 147 -11.92 4.83 5.01
N MET A 148 -11.69 3.61 4.54
CA MET A 148 -10.39 3.14 4.08
C MET A 148 -10.51 2.68 2.64
N ILE A 149 -9.53 3.06 1.81
CA ILE A 149 -9.24 2.35 0.55
C ILE A 149 -8.24 1.26 0.94
N PHE A 150 -8.68 0.01 0.85
CA PHE A 150 -8.06 -1.15 1.48
C PHE A 150 -7.82 -2.25 0.45
N CYS A 151 -6.72 -3.01 0.60
CA CYS A 151 -6.49 -4.20 -0.23
C CYS A 151 -7.23 -5.41 0.36
N ALA A 152 -8.22 -5.91 -0.39
CA ALA A 152 -9.11 -6.98 0.05
C ALA A 152 -8.56 -8.40 -0.13
N VAL A 153 -7.42 -8.55 -0.81
CA VAL A 153 -6.70 -9.83 -0.84
C VAL A 153 -6.40 -10.25 0.60
N PRO A 154 -6.73 -11.49 1.00
CA PRO A 154 -6.65 -11.91 2.40
C PRO A 154 -5.32 -11.59 3.08
N GLY A 155 -5.38 -10.95 4.25
CA GLY A 155 -4.22 -10.56 5.06
C GLY A 155 -3.51 -9.27 4.62
N HIS A 156 -3.67 -8.78 3.38
CA HIS A 156 -2.89 -7.64 2.89
C HIS A 156 -3.21 -6.35 3.64
N GLY A 157 -4.48 -6.04 3.84
CA GLY A 157 -4.84 -4.86 4.62
C GLY A 157 -4.63 -5.02 6.13
N LEU A 158 -4.65 -6.25 6.67
CA LEU A 158 -4.16 -6.53 8.05
C LEU A 158 -2.68 -6.18 8.19
N ALA A 159 -1.89 -6.43 7.14
CA ALA A 159 -0.48 -6.09 7.04
C ALA A 159 -0.23 -4.61 6.67
N GLY A 160 -1.25 -3.75 6.72
CA GLY A 160 -1.11 -2.31 6.56
C GLY A 160 -1.37 -1.77 5.15
N MET A 161 -1.81 -2.59 4.21
CA MET A 161 -2.08 -2.14 2.83
C MET A 161 -3.41 -1.39 2.69
N TRP A 162 -3.42 -0.16 3.17
CA TRP A 162 -4.57 0.75 3.07
C TRP A 162 -4.18 2.21 3.18
N ILE A 163 -4.99 3.08 2.59
CA ILE A 163 -4.94 4.54 2.70
C ILE A 163 -6.30 5.07 3.16
N ARG A 164 -6.36 6.31 3.64
CA ARG A 164 -7.60 6.91 4.12
C ARG A 164 -8.43 7.44 2.97
N PHE A 165 -9.73 7.27 3.06
CA PHE A 165 -10.71 7.94 2.21
C PHE A 165 -11.68 8.72 3.07
N LYS A 166 -11.89 10.00 2.75
CA LYS A 166 -12.79 10.88 3.50
C LYS A 166 -13.83 11.46 2.55
N VAL A 167 -15.09 11.27 2.88
CA VAL A 167 -16.19 12.01 2.23
C VAL A 167 -16.52 13.21 3.10
N SER A 168 -16.24 14.41 2.61
CA SER A 168 -16.39 15.65 3.38
C SER A 168 -17.66 16.41 3.03
N ALA A 169 -18.44 16.78 4.04
CA ALA A 169 -19.62 17.63 3.87
C ALA A 169 -19.27 19.12 3.62
N THR A 170 -18.07 19.54 4.01
CA THR A 170 -17.68 20.96 4.03
C THR A 170 -16.70 21.34 2.93
N GLU A 171 -15.79 20.43 2.57
CA GLU A 171 -14.79 20.69 1.52
C GLU A 171 -15.46 20.91 0.18
N LYS A 172 -14.88 21.79 -0.64
CA LYS A 172 -15.43 22.13 -1.96
C LYS A 172 -14.65 21.51 -3.12
N ARG A 173 -13.48 20.93 -2.83
CA ARG A 173 -12.60 20.33 -3.82
C ARG A 173 -11.95 19.05 -3.28
N PRO A 174 -11.76 18.03 -4.12
CA PRO A 174 -10.97 16.85 -3.76
C PRO A 174 -9.51 17.19 -3.48
N THR A 175 -8.88 16.46 -2.56
CA THR A 175 -7.46 16.65 -2.19
C THR A 175 -6.77 15.32 -1.89
N LEU A 176 -5.45 15.29 -2.07
CA LEU A 176 -4.55 14.30 -1.50
C LEU A 176 -3.66 14.99 -0.47
N ALA A 177 -3.52 14.39 0.71
CA ALA A 177 -2.66 14.89 1.76
C ALA A 177 -2.00 13.74 2.52
N THR A 178 -0.75 13.94 2.92
CA THR A 178 -0.06 13.02 3.83
C THR A 178 -0.41 13.37 5.27
N SER A 179 -0.61 12.37 6.12
CA SER A 179 -0.64 12.62 7.56
C SER A 179 0.78 12.86 8.06
N SER A 180 1.01 13.94 8.80
CA SER A 180 2.25 14.10 9.57
C SER A 180 2.34 12.96 10.58
N SER A 181 3.51 12.33 10.66
CA SER A 181 3.81 11.28 11.65
C SER A 181 3.73 11.82 13.07
#